data_AF-A0A6A3DDE0-F1
#
_entry.id   AF-A0A6A3DDE0-F1
#
_cell.length_a   1.000
_cell.length_b   1.000
_cell.length_c   1.000
_cell.angle_alpha   90.00
_cell.angle_beta   90.00
_cell.angle_gamma   90.00
#
_symmetry.space_group_name_H-M   'P 1'
#
loop_
_entity.id
_entity.type
_entity.pdbx_description
1 polymer ?
#
loop_
_entity_poly.entity_id
_entity_poly.type
_entity_poly.pdbx_seq_one_letter_code
_entity_poly.pdbx_strand_id
1 'polypeptide(L)'
;MLALSGAAAATRRKEAVNRFHVPVRMDVRTAMTNPAWNQWFKLNLRCSQRTFELVSCTLYHLASSGGYRETAAALGVSKAWCVKAVNQMLRVLCRLSTEYVTMPTQSEEWDEIEEGFRSVNGFPWCAGAVDGTLVEIQWPHNCDGWYNRKGRPSFNVQAVCDHRKKFLAFDVRLGDSGYALLPVLMTPFPDDGELSRERKMYNYIHSSPRMKIEGAFGLLKERFRVFKIALPAKTISGAVRTVIACMVLHNIMIDLEDDG
;
A
#
# COMPACT_ATOMS: atom_id res chain seq x y z
N MET A 1 -13.53 -5.84 41.66
CA MET A 1 -12.08 -5.62 41.77
C MET A 1 -11.34 -6.53 40.79
N LEU A 2 -11.44 -6.26 39.48
CA LEU A 2 -10.71 -6.95 38.40
C LEU A 2 -11.06 -6.27 37.06
N ALA A 3 -10.41 -5.16 36.74
CA ALA A 3 -10.47 -4.50 35.44
C ALA A 3 -9.22 -3.64 35.22
N LEU A 4 -8.03 -4.24 35.28
CA LEU A 4 -6.75 -3.56 35.02
C LEU A 4 -5.73 -4.40 34.23
N SER A 5 -6.12 -5.50 33.57
CA SER A 5 -5.16 -6.35 32.84
C SER A 5 -5.10 -6.11 31.32
N GLY A 6 -6.00 -5.31 30.74
CA GLY A 6 -6.03 -5.05 29.28
C GLY A 6 -5.10 -3.93 28.82
N ALA A 7 -5.05 -2.83 29.57
CA ALA A 7 -4.23 -1.66 29.21
C ALA A 7 -2.72 -1.97 29.27
N ALA A 8 -2.28 -2.76 30.25
CA ALA A 8 -0.87 -3.13 30.40
C ALA A 8 -0.33 -4.01 29.24
N ALA A 9 -1.19 -4.75 28.54
CA ALA A 9 -0.79 -5.56 27.40
C ALA A 9 -0.59 -4.71 26.13
N ALA A 10 -1.41 -3.67 25.93
CA ALA A 10 -1.25 -2.71 24.84
C ALA A 10 -0.06 -1.76 25.08
N THR A 11 0.17 -1.33 26.32
CA THR A 11 1.34 -0.51 26.69
C THR A 11 2.65 -1.30 26.58
N ARG A 12 2.66 -2.62 26.88
CA ARG A 12 3.82 -3.49 26.65
C ARG A 12 4.20 -3.65 25.17
N ARG A 13 3.30 -3.38 24.23
CA ARG A 13 3.60 -3.39 22.79
C ARG A 13 4.32 -2.12 22.35
N LYS A 14 4.06 -0.97 23.00
CA LYS A 14 4.69 0.33 22.71
C LYS A 14 6.15 0.43 23.20
N GLU A 15 6.55 -0.38 24.18
CA GLU A 15 7.93 -0.43 24.70
C GLU A 15 8.79 -1.51 24.03
N ALA A 16 8.30 -2.21 23.01
CA ALA A 16 9.12 -3.06 22.16
C ALA A 16 9.90 -2.17 21.17
N VAL A 17 10.86 -1.43 21.74
CA VAL A 17 12.14 -1.01 21.21
C VAL A 17 12.34 -1.35 19.73
N ASN A 18 12.75 -0.36 18.94
CA ASN A 18 13.51 -0.57 17.72
C ASN A 18 14.82 -1.31 18.08
N ARG A 19 14.71 -2.61 18.38
CA ARG A 19 15.71 -3.47 19.05
C ARG A 19 16.78 -3.93 18.07
N PHE A 20 16.64 -3.53 16.81
CA PHE A 20 17.60 -3.80 15.75
C PHE A 20 18.46 -2.56 15.58
N HIS A 21 19.58 -2.52 16.31
CA HIS A 21 20.69 -1.68 15.89
C HIS A 21 21.25 -2.29 14.59
N VAL A 22 20.61 -1.96 13.46
CA VAL A 22 21.13 -2.28 12.14
C VAL A 22 22.47 -1.59 12.05
N PRO A 23 23.58 -2.30 11.77
CA PRO A 23 24.86 -1.65 11.63
C PRO A 23 24.71 -0.53 10.60
N VAL A 24 25.04 0.71 11.00
CA VAL A 24 24.73 1.97 10.29
C VAL A 24 25.34 2.04 8.86
N ARG A 25 25.98 0.96 8.40
CA ARG A 25 26.51 0.75 7.04
C ARG A 25 26.29 -0.68 6.52
N MET A 26 25.13 -1.29 6.75
CA MET A 26 24.82 -2.54 6.08
C MET A 26 24.59 -2.27 4.58
N ASP A 27 25.65 -2.43 3.78
CA ASP A 27 25.51 -2.49 2.34
C ASP A 27 24.75 -3.76 1.96
N VAL A 28 23.52 -3.60 1.44
CA VAL A 28 22.61 -4.71 1.13
C VAL A 28 23.27 -5.69 0.15
N ARG A 29 24.04 -5.18 -0.81
CA ARG A 29 24.74 -6.00 -1.80
C ARG A 29 25.79 -6.91 -1.15
N THR A 30 26.59 -6.36 -0.25
CA THR A 30 27.57 -7.12 0.53
C THR A 30 26.89 -8.07 1.52
N ALA A 31 25.78 -7.64 2.14
CA ALA A 31 25.01 -8.46 3.07
C ALA A 31 24.36 -9.67 2.40
N MET A 32 24.02 -9.57 1.10
CA MET A 32 23.50 -10.70 0.33
C MET A 32 24.53 -11.80 0.08
N THR A 33 25.81 -11.48 0.00
CA THR A 33 26.86 -12.44 -0.40
C THR A 33 27.76 -12.89 0.75
N ASN A 34 27.81 -12.15 1.86
CA ASN A 34 28.70 -12.45 2.98
C ASN A 34 28.02 -13.41 4.01
N PRO A 35 28.53 -14.65 4.18
CA PRO A 35 27.95 -15.64 5.09
C PRO A 35 27.94 -15.23 6.57
N ALA A 36 28.80 -14.29 6.99
CA ALA A 36 28.83 -13.79 8.36
C ALA A 36 27.48 -13.14 8.76
N TRP A 37 26.78 -12.55 7.80
CA TRP A 37 25.46 -11.97 8.04
C TRP A 37 24.39 -13.02 8.33
N ASN A 38 24.55 -14.26 7.85
CA ASN A 38 23.59 -15.33 8.13
C ASN A 38 23.48 -15.61 9.63
N GLN A 39 24.60 -15.56 10.37
CA GLN A 39 24.56 -15.71 11.82
C GLN A 39 23.87 -14.51 12.48
N TRP A 40 24.16 -13.30 12.01
CA TRP A 40 23.51 -12.09 12.51
C TRP A 40 21.99 -12.11 12.24
N PHE A 41 21.54 -12.50 11.04
CA PHE A 41 20.13 -12.60 10.68
C PHE A 41 19.37 -13.63 11.51
N LYS A 42 20.00 -14.77 11.81
CA LYS A 42 19.41 -15.79 12.68
C LYS A 42 19.22 -15.28 14.11
N LEU A 43 20.21 -14.58 14.65
CA LEU A 43 20.19 -14.09 16.03
C LEU A 43 19.23 -12.91 16.21
N ASN A 44 19.20 -12.00 15.24
CA ASN A 44 18.46 -10.75 15.35
C ASN A 44 17.09 -10.86 14.66
N LEU A 45 17.05 -11.16 13.36
CA LEU A 45 15.81 -11.17 12.59
C LEU A 45 15.07 -12.51 12.63
N ARG A 46 15.65 -13.54 13.26
CA ARG A 46 15.16 -14.93 13.25
C ARG A 46 14.90 -15.45 11.83
N CYS A 47 15.70 -15.00 10.86
CA CYS A 47 15.51 -15.33 9.46
C CYS A 47 16.78 -15.94 8.85
N SER A 48 16.60 -16.66 7.74
CA SER A 48 17.71 -17.23 6.99
C SER A 48 18.31 -16.18 6.04
N GLN A 49 19.58 -16.36 5.64
CA GLN A 49 20.18 -15.62 4.52
C GLN A 49 19.25 -15.57 3.30
N ARG A 50 18.61 -16.70 2.98
CA ARG A 50 17.68 -16.79 1.86
C ARG A 50 16.48 -15.87 2.03
N THR A 51 15.89 -15.83 3.22
CA THR A 51 14.76 -14.93 3.52
C THR A 51 15.18 -13.48 3.35
N PHE A 52 16.35 -13.12 3.86
CA PHE A 52 16.90 -11.78 3.73
C PHE A 52 17.13 -11.38 2.26
N GLU A 53 17.72 -12.26 1.44
CA GLU A 53 17.90 -12.05 0.00
C GLU A 53 16.57 -11.77 -0.72
N LEU A 54 15.53 -12.57 -0.42
CA LEU A 54 14.21 -12.46 -1.04
C LEU A 54 13.53 -11.14 -0.68
N VAL A 55 13.57 -10.75 0.60
CA VAL A 55 12.99 -9.50 1.10
C VAL A 55 13.73 -8.31 0.50
N SER A 56 15.07 -8.28 0.58
CA SER A 56 15.90 -7.20 0.05
C SER A 56 15.70 -7.00 -1.45
N CYS A 57 15.66 -8.09 -2.21
CA CYS A 57 15.41 -8.04 -3.65
C CYS A 57 14.04 -7.46 -3.99
N THR A 58 13.01 -7.87 -3.24
CA THR A 58 11.64 -7.38 -3.43
C THR A 58 11.51 -5.91 -3.06
N LEU A 59 12.00 -5.50 -1.90
CA LEU A 59 11.92 -4.11 -1.46
C LEU A 59 12.66 -3.17 -2.42
N TYR A 60 13.88 -3.54 -2.85
CA TYR A 60 14.61 -2.77 -3.85
C TYR A 60 13.82 -2.67 -5.17
N HIS A 61 13.24 -3.78 -5.64
CA HIS A 61 12.47 -3.79 -6.87
C HIS A 61 11.25 -2.86 -6.82
N LEU A 62 10.49 -2.89 -5.71
CA LEU A 62 9.30 -2.06 -5.56
C LEU A 62 9.64 -0.58 -5.40
N ALA A 63 10.77 -0.28 -4.73
CA ALA A 63 11.26 1.09 -4.52
C ALA A 63 11.98 1.69 -5.73
N SER A 64 12.28 0.91 -6.77
CA SER A 64 12.99 1.36 -7.99
C SER A 64 12.06 1.47 -9.21
N SER A 65 12.36 2.42 -10.08
CA SER A 65 11.72 2.56 -11.40
C SER A 65 12.50 1.88 -12.55
N GLY A 66 13.61 1.19 -12.28
CA GLY A 66 14.45 0.54 -13.30
C GLY A 66 14.05 -0.91 -13.65
N GLY A 67 13.05 -1.45 -12.96
CA GLY A 67 12.57 -2.81 -13.15
C GLY A 67 13.63 -3.89 -12.85
N TYR A 68 13.37 -5.13 -13.30
CA TYR A 68 14.20 -6.28 -12.92
C TYR A 68 15.67 -6.22 -13.38
N ARG A 69 15.99 -5.50 -14.46
CA ARG A 69 17.38 -5.39 -14.95
C ARG A 69 18.22 -4.56 -13.99
N GLU A 70 17.71 -3.39 -13.59
CA GLU A 70 18.39 -2.54 -12.61
C GLU A 70 18.49 -3.24 -11.25
N THR A 71 17.39 -3.81 -10.75
CA THR A 71 17.39 -4.54 -9.47
C THR A 71 18.42 -5.66 -9.45
N ALA A 72 18.51 -6.44 -10.53
CA ALA A 72 19.46 -7.54 -10.63
C ALA A 72 20.92 -7.04 -10.63
N ALA A 73 21.21 -5.97 -11.37
CA ALA A 73 22.54 -5.37 -11.42
C ALA A 73 22.96 -4.79 -10.06
N ALA A 74 22.08 -4.03 -9.42
CA ALA A 74 22.32 -3.40 -8.12
C ALA A 74 22.66 -4.44 -7.04
N LEU A 75 21.94 -5.57 -7.04
CA LEU A 75 22.11 -6.63 -6.04
C LEU A 75 23.12 -7.71 -6.44
N GLY A 76 23.72 -7.63 -7.64
CA GLY A 76 24.69 -8.62 -8.12
C GLY A 76 24.11 -10.02 -8.34
N VAL A 77 22.83 -10.10 -8.73
CA VAL A 77 22.11 -11.36 -8.98
C VAL A 77 21.69 -11.49 -10.44
N SER A 78 21.31 -12.69 -10.89
CA SER A 78 20.76 -12.84 -12.24
C SER A 78 19.33 -12.29 -12.34
N LYS A 79 18.98 -11.71 -13.49
CA LYS A 79 17.61 -11.23 -13.76
C LYS A 79 16.56 -12.33 -13.54
N ALA A 80 16.84 -13.56 -13.97
CA ALA A 80 15.92 -14.68 -13.82
C ALA A 80 15.66 -15.01 -12.34
N TRP A 81 16.71 -14.98 -11.52
CA TRP A 81 16.58 -15.15 -10.07
C TRP A 81 15.78 -14.00 -9.43
N CYS A 82 16.07 -12.75 -9.81
CA CYS A 82 15.35 -11.57 -9.31
C CYS A 82 13.85 -11.67 -9.58
N VAL A 83 13.45 -12.04 -10.80
CA VAL A 83 12.04 -12.28 -11.15
C VAL A 83 11.42 -13.37 -10.27
N LYS A 84 12.12 -14.49 -10.02
CA LYS A 84 11.62 -15.56 -9.16
C LYS A 84 11.46 -15.10 -7.70
N ALA A 85 12.46 -14.38 -7.17
CA ALA A 85 12.49 -13.87 -5.82
C ALA A 85 11.33 -12.91 -5.55
N VAL A 86 11.17 -11.90 -6.42
CA VAL A 86 10.08 -10.93 -6.33
C VAL A 86 8.73 -11.64 -6.41
N ASN A 87 8.49 -12.50 -7.42
CA ASN A 87 7.22 -13.20 -7.54
C ASN A 87 6.90 -14.11 -6.34
N GLN A 88 7.91 -14.71 -5.72
CA GLN A 88 7.74 -15.49 -4.50
C GLN A 88 7.26 -14.58 -3.35
N MET A 89 7.92 -13.45 -3.13
CA MET A 89 7.54 -12.51 -2.06
C MET A 89 6.22 -11.83 -2.30
N LEU A 90 5.89 -11.47 -3.54
CA LEU A 90 4.58 -10.91 -3.89
C LEU A 90 3.45 -11.86 -3.47
N ARG A 91 3.60 -13.18 -3.67
CA ARG A 91 2.60 -14.16 -3.21
C ARG A 91 2.48 -14.21 -1.69
N VAL A 92 3.58 -14.06 -0.97
CA VAL A 92 3.58 -14.03 0.51
C VAL A 92 2.88 -12.76 0.99
N LEU A 93 3.24 -11.60 0.46
CA LEU A 93 2.62 -10.31 0.81
C LEU A 93 1.12 -10.30 0.48
N CYS A 94 0.70 -10.89 -0.64
CA CYS A 94 -0.73 -11.04 -0.94
C CYS A 94 -1.48 -11.93 0.05
N ARG A 95 -0.83 -12.89 0.73
CA ARG A 95 -1.50 -13.65 1.79
C ARG A 95 -1.66 -12.83 3.07
N LEU A 96 -0.77 -11.86 3.29
CA LEU A 96 -0.86 -10.93 4.41
C LEU A 96 -1.90 -9.83 4.19
N SER A 97 -2.47 -9.67 3.00
CA SER A 97 -3.50 -8.65 2.77
C SER A 97 -4.74 -8.87 3.62
N THR A 98 -5.06 -10.12 4.00
CA THR A 98 -6.17 -10.44 4.89
C THR A 98 -5.95 -10.03 6.34
N GLU A 99 -4.74 -9.59 6.69
CA GLU A 99 -4.39 -9.09 8.03
C GLU A 99 -4.11 -7.58 8.01
N TYR A 100 -3.46 -7.09 6.95
CA TYR A 100 -3.02 -5.70 6.89
C TYR A 100 -3.95 -4.76 6.11
N VAL A 101 -4.81 -5.29 5.23
CA VAL A 101 -5.76 -4.51 4.41
C VAL A 101 -7.16 -5.03 4.70
N THR A 102 -7.67 -4.67 5.87
CA THR A 102 -8.95 -5.17 6.40
C THR A 102 -9.83 -4.03 6.86
N MET A 103 -11.14 -4.19 6.63
CA MET A 103 -12.14 -3.32 7.22
C MET A 103 -12.26 -3.58 8.72
N PRO A 104 -12.57 -2.55 9.52
CA PRO A 104 -12.84 -2.73 10.94
C PRO A 104 -13.99 -3.71 11.18
N THR A 105 -13.88 -4.49 12.25
CA THR A 105 -14.90 -5.48 12.63
C THR A 105 -15.58 -5.14 13.94
N GLN A 106 -14.94 -4.34 14.78
CA GLN A 106 -15.44 -3.92 16.10
C GLN A 106 -15.92 -2.48 16.05
N SER A 107 -16.94 -2.15 16.85
CA SER A 107 -17.50 -0.80 16.92
C SER A 107 -16.46 0.22 17.37
N GLU A 108 -15.57 -0.12 18.30
CA GLU A 108 -14.56 0.83 18.78
C GLU A 108 -13.57 1.26 17.68
N GLU A 109 -13.23 0.34 16.76
CA GLU A 109 -12.36 0.65 15.62
C GLU A 109 -13.03 1.61 14.63
N TRP A 110 -14.36 1.48 14.46
CA TRP A 110 -15.14 2.42 13.64
C TRP A 110 -15.21 3.80 14.27
N ASP A 111 -15.43 3.87 15.59
CA ASP A 111 -15.45 5.13 16.35
C ASP A 111 -14.10 5.86 16.26
N GLU A 112 -12.98 5.13 16.32
CA GLU A 112 -11.63 5.70 16.14
C GLU A 112 -11.46 6.33 14.75
N ILE A 113 -11.91 5.64 13.69
CA ILE A 113 -11.80 6.15 12.33
C ILE A 113 -12.65 7.41 12.17
N GLU A 114 -13.89 7.39 12.67
CA GLU A 114 -14.81 8.51 12.61
C GLU A 114 -14.26 9.75 13.31
N GLU A 115 -13.82 9.60 14.56
CA GLU A 115 -13.25 10.71 15.33
C GLU A 115 -11.93 11.20 14.70
N GLY A 116 -11.15 10.30 14.09
CA GLY A 116 -9.96 10.66 13.32
C GLY A 116 -10.27 11.53 12.09
N PHE A 117 -11.31 11.20 11.31
CA PHE A 117 -11.74 12.07 10.21
C PHE A 117 -12.35 13.37 10.71
N ARG A 118 -13.11 13.34 11.81
CA ARG A 118 -13.66 14.55 12.42
C ARG A 118 -12.57 15.52 12.86
N SER A 119 -11.56 15.01 13.55
CA SER A 119 -10.47 15.83 14.11
C SER A 119 -9.52 16.36 13.02
N VAL A 120 -9.16 15.54 12.04
CA VAL A 120 -8.16 15.91 11.02
C VAL A 120 -8.78 16.65 9.84
N ASN A 121 -10.01 16.31 9.46
CA ASN A 121 -10.65 16.77 8.24
C ASN A 121 -11.92 17.61 8.48
N GLY A 122 -12.41 17.69 9.73
CA GLY A 122 -13.67 18.36 10.07
C GLY A 122 -14.92 17.63 9.59
N PHE A 123 -14.79 16.36 9.15
CA PHE A 123 -15.89 15.59 8.58
C PHE A 123 -16.38 14.54 9.59
N PRO A 124 -17.51 14.79 10.29
CA PRO A 124 -18.06 13.82 11.23
C PRO A 124 -18.75 12.66 10.51
N TRP A 125 -18.93 11.50 11.16
CA TRP A 125 -19.60 10.33 10.58
C TRP A 125 -18.91 9.73 9.34
N CYS A 126 -17.62 10.03 9.12
CA CYS A 126 -16.84 9.43 8.03
C CYS A 126 -16.11 8.18 8.51
N ALA A 127 -16.50 7.04 7.98
CA ALA A 127 -15.93 5.74 8.31
C ALA A 127 -14.85 5.27 7.29
N GLY A 128 -14.48 6.13 6.34
CA GLY A 128 -13.51 5.82 5.28
C GLY A 128 -13.64 6.73 4.07
N ALA A 129 -12.53 6.98 3.40
CA ALA A 129 -12.46 7.72 2.15
C ALA A 129 -12.22 6.76 0.97
N VAL A 130 -13.00 6.88 -0.10
CA VAL A 130 -12.93 5.99 -1.27
C VAL A 130 -12.51 6.76 -2.51
N ASP A 131 -11.55 6.24 -3.26
CA ASP A 131 -11.18 6.78 -4.57
C ASP A 131 -10.49 5.73 -5.45
N GLY A 132 -10.33 6.09 -6.73
CA GLY A 132 -9.69 5.26 -7.74
C GLY A 132 -8.33 5.79 -8.20
N THR A 133 -7.41 4.88 -8.54
CA THR A 133 -6.18 5.22 -9.29
C THR A 133 -6.02 4.31 -10.50
N LEU A 134 -5.56 4.89 -11.61
CA LEU A 134 -5.07 4.14 -12.77
C LEU A 134 -3.66 3.61 -12.49
N VAL A 135 -3.46 2.33 -12.82
CA VAL A 135 -2.17 1.65 -12.79
C VAL A 135 -1.82 1.21 -14.21
N GLU A 136 -0.74 1.75 -14.76
CA GLU A 136 -0.24 1.35 -16.08
C GLU A 136 0.45 -0.02 -15.99
N ILE A 137 0.20 -0.88 -16.98
CA ILE A 137 0.78 -2.21 -17.09
C ILE A 137 1.54 -2.36 -18.39
N GLN A 138 2.57 -3.20 -18.40
CA GLN A 138 3.13 -3.67 -19.67
C GLN A 138 2.05 -4.45 -20.42
N TRP A 139 1.98 -4.24 -21.74
CA TRP A 139 0.99 -4.90 -22.58
C TRP A 139 1.06 -6.42 -22.40
N PRO A 140 0.03 -7.06 -21.81
CA PRO A 140 -0.02 -8.51 -21.74
C PRO A 140 -0.60 -9.04 -23.06
N HIS A 141 -0.04 -10.14 -23.57
CA HIS A 141 -0.55 -10.76 -24.80
C HIS A 141 -2.04 -11.11 -24.63
N ASN A 142 -2.89 -10.69 -25.60
CA ASN A 142 -4.34 -10.96 -25.68
C ASN A 142 -5.24 -10.25 -24.65
N CYS A 143 -5.03 -8.96 -24.41
CA CYS A 143 -5.86 -8.16 -23.49
C CYS A 143 -6.75 -7.16 -24.22
N ASP A 144 -7.93 -7.60 -24.67
CA ASP A 144 -8.99 -6.67 -25.07
C ASP A 144 -9.61 -6.04 -23.80
N GLY A 145 -9.74 -4.71 -23.78
CA GLY A 145 -10.45 -3.98 -22.70
C GLY A 145 -9.61 -3.40 -21.56
N TRP A 146 -8.30 -3.63 -21.50
CA TRP A 146 -7.42 -3.08 -20.44
C TRP A 146 -6.72 -1.79 -20.87
N TYR A 147 -7.46 -0.81 -21.37
CA TYR A 147 -6.90 0.46 -21.85
C TYR A 147 -7.52 1.64 -21.10
N ASN A 148 -6.71 2.63 -20.75
CA ASN A 148 -7.26 3.91 -20.29
C ASN A 148 -7.76 4.76 -21.48
N ARG A 149 -8.41 5.88 -21.17
CA ARG A 149 -8.84 6.90 -22.15
C ARG A 149 -7.73 7.44 -23.06
N LYS A 150 -6.46 7.23 -22.73
CA LYS A 150 -5.29 7.64 -23.52
C LYS A 150 -4.75 6.48 -24.40
N GLY A 151 -5.46 5.36 -24.48
CA GLY A 151 -5.06 4.19 -25.25
C GLY A 151 -3.87 3.42 -24.65
N ARG A 152 -3.50 3.66 -23.39
CA ARG A 152 -2.40 2.94 -22.73
C ARG A 152 -2.93 1.74 -21.93
N PRO A 153 -2.24 0.59 -21.97
CA PRO A 153 -2.63 -0.57 -21.16
C PRO A 153 -2.61 -0.26 -19.67
N SER A 154 -3.75 -0.37 -19.00
CA SER A 154 -3.90 -0.02 -17.58
C SER A 154 -5.17 -0.59 -16.97
N PHE A 155 -5.26 -0.55 -15.64
CA PHE A 155 -6.45 -0.88 -14.88
C PHE A 155 -6.76 0.12 -13.77
N ASN A 156 -8.03 0.17 -13.36
CA ASN A 156 -8.44 0.95 -12.19
C ASN A 156 -8.32 0.12 -10.92
N VAL A 157 -7.74 0.72 -9.90
CA VAL A 157 -7.75 0.25 -8.53
C VAL A 157 -8.62 1.21 -7.74
N GLN A 158 -9.73 0.73 -7.17
CA GLN A 158 -10.49 1.47 -6.19
C GLN A 158 -10.05 1.01 -4.80
N ALA A 159 -9.86 1.94 -3.87
CA ALA A 159 -9.54 1.59 -2.48
C ALA A 159 -10.26 2.49 -1.49
N VAL A 160 -10.43 1.97 -0.28
CA VAL A 160 -10.91 2.68 0.91
C VAL A 160 -9.71 2.93 1.81
N CYS A 161 -9.55 4.13 2.36
CA CYS A 161 -8.57 4.41 3.40
C CYS A 161 -9.17 5.12 4.61
N ASP A 162 -8.47 5.03 5.73
CA ASP A 162 -8.77 5.79 6.95
C ASP A 162 -8.13 7.20 6.94
N HIS A 163 -8.32 7.92 8.04
CA HIS A 163 -7.77 9.26 8.28
C HIS A 163 -6.23 9.29 8.34
N ARG A 164 -5.58 8.14 8.64
CA ARG A 164 -4.12 7.94 8.66
C ARG A 164 -3.55 7.55 7.30
N LYS A 165 -4.39 7.43 6.26
CA LYS A 165 -4.01 6.98 4.91
C LYS A 165 -3.67 5.47 4.84
N LYS A 166 -4.17 4.67 5.79
CA LYS A 166 -4.07 3.20 5.77
C LYS A 166 -5.16 2.63 4.86
N PHE A 167 -4.81 1.71 3.97
CA PHE A 167 -5.79 1.06 3.09
C PHE A 167 -6.62 0.02 3.88
N LEU A 168 -7.94 0.11 3.84
CA LEU A 168 -8.86 -0.79 4.56
C LEU A 168 -9.47 -1.85 3.63
N ALA A 169 -9.72 -1.48 2.38
CA ALA A 169 -10.24 -2.37 1.35
C ALA A 169 -9.80 -1.89 -0.03
N PHE A 170 -9.78 -2.80 -1.01
CA PHE A 170 -9.51 -2.45 -2.40
C PHE A 170 -10.25 -3.39 -3.34
N ASP A 171 -10.45 -2.93 -4.58
CA ASP A 171 -10.96 -3.71 -5.68
C ASP A 171 -10.25 -3.32 -6.98
N VAL A 172 -9.97 -4.30 -7.84
CA VAL A 172 -9.35 -4.08 -9.15
C VAL A 172 -10.42 -4.31 -10.20
N ARG A 173 -10.91 -3.22 -10.79
CA ARG A 173 -11.98 -3.27 -11.78
C ARG A 173 -11.50 -2.78 -13.14
N LEU A 174 -12.09 -3.36 -14.19
CA LEU A 174 -12.15 -2.72 -15.50
C LEU A 174 -12.95 -1.44 -15.37
N GLY A 175 -12.60 -0.45 -16.20
CA GLY A 175 -12.40 0.91 -15.74
C GLY A 175 -12.78 2.11 -16.67
N ASP A 176 -14.04 2.35 -17.10
CA ASP A 176 -14.49 3.60 -17.75
C ASP A 176 -14.65 4.83 -16.80
N SER A 177 -14.63 6.03 -17.39
CA SER A 177 -14.67 7.36 -16.77
C SER A 177 -15.86 7.67 -15.84
N GLY A 178 -16.84 6.77 -15.73
CA GLY A 178 -18.08 6.98 -14.97
C GLY A 178 -18.49 5.82 -14.08
N TYR A 179 -17.59 5.22 -13.27
CA TYR A 179 -18.02 4.20 -12.31
C TYR A 179 -19.11 4.70 -11.38
N ALA A 180 -20.25 4.04 -11.44
CA ALA A 180 -21.38 4.27 -10.56
C ALA A 180 -21.00 4.00 -9.10
N LEU A 181 -21.58 4.82 -8.23
CA LEU A 181 -21.52 4.72 -6.78
C LEU A 181 -21.78 3.29 -6.31
N LEU A 182 -20.92 2.80 -5.43
CA LEU A 182 -21.30 1.70 -4.54
C LEU A 182 -22.48 2.17 -3.68
N PRO A 183 -23.41 1.28 -3.25
CA PRO A 183 -24.57 1.66 -2.43
C PRO A 183 -24.25 2.35 -1.09
N VAL A 184 -22.96 2.43 -0.73
CA VAL A 184 -22.43 2.97 0.53
C VAL A 184 -21.48 4.16 0.28
N LEU A 185 -21.53 4.78 -0.91
CA LEU A 185 -20.59 5.83 -1.32
C LEU A 185 -21.32 7.17 -1.55
N MET A 186 -20.92 8.19 -0.81
CA MET A 186 -21.41 9.57 -0.99
C MET A 186 -20.65 10.28 -2.11
N THR A 187 -21.34 10.95 -3.03
CA THR A 187 -20.75 11.82 -4.07
C THR A 187 -20.90 13.32 -3.78
N PRO A 188 -20.04 14.17 -4.38
CA PRO A 188 -20.30 15.60 -4.44
C PRO A 188 -21.55 15.90 -5.29
N PHE A 189 -22.18 17.05 -5.06
CA PHE A 189 -23.19 17.59 -5.96
C PHE A 189 -22.53 17.94 -7.32
N PRO A 190 -23.16 17.60 -8.46
CA PRO A 190 -22.67 18.01 -9.78
C PRO A 190 -22.55 19.53 -9.88
N ASP A 191 -21.43 20.03 -10.39
CA ASP A 191 -21.23 21.47 -10.59
C ASP A 191 -21.77 21.88 -11.97
N ASP A 192 -23.03 22.31 -11.99
CA ASP A 192 -23.74 22.87 -13.14
C ASP A 192 -23.61 24.40 -13.24
N GLY A 193 -22.80 25.02 -12.38
CA GLY A 193 -22.63 26.47 -12.28
C GLY A 193 -23.63 27.17 -11.34
N GLU A 194 -24.68 26.48 -10.86
CA GLU A 194 -25.72 27.04 -9.99
C GLU A 194 -25.76 26.42 -8.58
N LEU A 195 -24.61 25.96 -8.07
CA LEU A 195 -24.55 25.41 -6.72
C LEU A 195 -24.86 26.45 -5.63
N SER A 196 -25.87 26.16 -4.79
CA SER A 196 -26.18 26.94 -3.59
C SER A 196 -25.01 26.97 -2.60
N ARG A 197 -24.98 27.96 -1.70
CA ARG A 197 -23.92 28.09 -0.67
C ARG A 197 -23.74 26.82 0.16
N GLU A 198 -24.84 26.17 0.54
CA GLU A 198 -24.83 24.93 1.32
C GLU A 198 -24.25 23.76 0.53
N ARG A 199 -24.60 23.64 -0.76
CA ARG A 199 -24.05 22.60 -1.64
C ARG A 199 -22.56 22.82 -1.91
N LYS A 200 -22.12 24.08 -2.07
CA LYS A 200 -20.69 24.44 -2.16
C LYS A 200 -19.94 24.08 -0.88
N MET A 201 -20.52 24.38 0.29
CA MET A 201 -19.95 24.01 1.59
C MET A 201 -19.89 22.49 1.75
N TYR A 202 -20.93 21.76 1.37
CA TYR A 202 -20.92 20.30 1.36
C TYR A 202 -19.83 19.76 0.44
N ASN A 203 -19.72 20.23 -0.81
CA ASN A 203 -18.68 19.77 -1.74
C ASN A 203 -17.27 20.07 -1.21
N TYR A 204 -17.07 21.23 -0.59
CA TYR A 204 -15.80 21.59 0.07
C TYR A 204 -15.46 20.63 1.21
N ILE A 205 -16.40 20.40 2.14
CA ILE A 205 -16.23 19.48 3.26
C ILE A 205 -16.05 18.03 2.75
N HIS A 206 -16.84 17.59 1.78
CA HIS A 206 -16.76 16.27 1.12
C HIS A 206 -15.41 16.04 0.42
N SER A 207 -14.81 17.08 -0.16
CA SER A 207 -13.47 17.00 -0.76
C SER A 207 -12.37 16.73 0.27
N SER A 208 -12.58 17.07 1.55
CA SER A 208 -11.55 16.98 2.58
C SER A 208 -11.14 15.54 2.90
N PRO A 209 -12.06 14.59 3.18
CA PRO A 209 -11.73 13.17 3.26
C PRO A 209 -11.13 12.61 1.97
N ARG A 210 -11.56 13.07 0.78
CA ARG A 210 -10.97 12.65 -0.50
C ARG A 210 -9.46 12.97 -0.58
N MET A 211 -9.01 14.07 0.02
CA MET A 211 -7.58 14.38 0.11
C MET A 211 -6.78 13.28 0.84
N LYS A 212 -7.40 12.52 1.76
CA LYS A 212 -6.71 11.43 2.46
C LYS A 212 -6.44 10.24 1.56
N ILE A 213 -7.41 9.80 0.77
CA ILE A 213 -7.23 8.68 -0.16
C ILE A 213 -6.35 9.08 -1.37
N GLU A 214 -6.50 10.30 -1.87
CA GLU A 214 -5.58 10.85 -2.89
C GLU A 214 -4.14 10.93 -2.33
N GLY A 215 -3.99 11.38 -1.08
CA GLY A 215 -2.72 11.37 -0.37
C GLY A 215 -2.17 9.98 -0.10
N ALA A 216 -3.01 8.99 0.19
CA ALA A 216 -2.63 7.59 0.38
C ALA A 216 -2.03 7.01 -0.92
N PHE A 217 -2.72 7.22 -2.05
CA PHE A 217 -2.20 6.82 -3.36
C PHE A 217 -0.94 7.61 -3.75
N GLY A 218 -0.86 8.89 -3.40
CA GLY A 218 0.33 9.72 -3.59
C GLY A 218 1.56 9.14 -2.87
N LEU A 219 1.42 8.88 -1.57
CA LEU A 219 2.48 8.26 -0.75
C LEU A 219 2.85 6.87 -1.26
N LEU A 220 1.87 6.04 -1.62
CA LEU A 220 2.11 4.71 -2.17
C LEU A 220 2.98 4.78 -3.43
N LYS A 221 2.70 5.70 -4.35
CA LYS A 221 3.46 5.88 -5.61
C LYS A 221 4.84 6.51 -5.39
N GLU A 222 5.00 7.31 -4.33
CA GLU A 222 6.30 7.89 -4.00
C GLU A 222 7.22 6.84 -3.35
N ARG A 223 6.71 6.09 -2.37
CA ARG A 223 7.41 4.97 -1.71
C ARG A 223 7.79 3.88 -2.70
N PHE A 224 6.85 3.51 -3.57
CA PHE A 224 7.03 2.43 -4.54
C PHE A 224 7.13 2.97 -5.96
N ARG A 225 8.35 3.35 -6.33
CA ARG A 225 8.64 3.91 -7.65
C ARG A 225 8.38 2.94 -8.80
N VAL A 226 8.10 1.66 -8.54
CA VAL A 226 7.59 0.72 -9.54
C VAL A 226 6.30 1.21 -10.21
N PHE A 227 5.50 2.06 -9.54
CA PHE A 227 4.32 2.71 -10.12
C PHE A 227 4.64 3.90 -11.03
N LYS A 228 5.87 4.40 -11.03
CA LYS A 228 6.32 5.49 -11.93
C LYS A 228 6.62 4.97 -13.35
N ILE A 229 6.55 3.66 -13.55
CA ILE A 229 6.65 2.99 -14.84
C ILE A 229 5.45 2.06 -15.06
N ALA A 230 5.24 1.60 -16.29
CA ALA A 230 4.33 0.49 -16.54
C ALA A 230 4.81 -0.75 -15.79
N LEU A 231 3.94 -1.33 -14.95
CA LEU A 231 4.32 -2.42 -14.05
C LEU A 231 5.00 -3.55 -14.83
N PRO A 232 6.21 -3.99 -14.42
CA PRO A 232 6.96 -5.03 -15.12
C PRO A 232 6.39 -6.41 -14.80
N ALA A 233 5.13 -6.66 -15.15
CA ALA A 233 4.44 -7.93 -14.95
C ALA A 233 4.04 -8.52 -16.30
N LYS A 234 4.24 -9.83 -16.47
CA LYS A 234 3.85 -10.54 -17.70
C LYS A 234 2.36 -10.83 -17.78
N THR A 235 1.65 -10.76 -16.64
CA THR A 235 0.23 -11.09 -16.53
C THR A 235 -0.47 -10.07 -15.65
N ILE A 236 -1.76 -9.85 -15.89
CA ILE A 236 -2.61 -8.99 -15.06
C ILE A 236 -2.57 -9.45 -13.60
N SER A 237 -2.69 -10.76 -13.37
CA SER A 237 -2.58 -11.35 -12.04
C SER A 237 -1.24 -11.02 -11.36
N GLY A 238 -0.14 -10.94 -12.11
CA GLY A 238 1.15 -10.48 -11.57
C GLY A 238 1.12 -9.00 -11.17
N ALA A 239 0.56 -8.14 -12.02
CA ALA A 239 0.43 -6.70 -11.76
C ALA A 239 -0.47 -6.42 -10.53
N VAL A 240 -1.59 -7.13 -10.41
CA VAL A 240 -2.48 -7.06 -9.26
C VAL A 240 -1.76 -7.46 -7.98
N ARG A 241 -0.97 -8.55 -8.00
CA ARG A 241 -0.17 -8.93 -6.83
C ARG A 241 0.82 -7.85 -6.42
N THR A 242 1.43 -7.14 -7.37
CA THR A 242 2.31 -6.01 -7.07
C THR A 242 1.55 -4.89 -6.34
N VAL A 243 0.35 -4.52 -6.81
CA VAL A 243 -0.49 -3.51 -6.14
C VAL A 243 -0.80 -3.91 -4.71
N ILE A 244 -1.29 -5.14 -4.51
CA ILE A 244 -1.65 -5.66 -3.18
C ILE A 244 -0.44 -5.67 -2.25
N ALA A 245 0.71 -6.15 -2.74
CA ALA A 245 1.93 -6.19 -1.96
C ALA A 245 2.39 -4.79 -1.51
N CYS A 246 2.31 -3.80 -2.40
CA CYS A 246 2.62 -2.42 -2.05
C CYS A 246 1.63 -1.85 -1.01
N MET A 247 0.34 -2.13 -1.11
CA MET A 247 -0.66 -1.70 -0.11
C MET A 247 -0.38 -2.32 1.26
N VAL A 248 -0.05 -3.61 1.32
CA VAL A 248 0.33 -4.30 2.56
C VAL A 248 1.57 -3.66 3.17
N LEU A 249 2.64 -3.47 2.39
CA LEU A 249 3.86 -2.84 2.88
C LEU A 249 3.65 -1.38 3.30
N HIS A 250 2.78 -0.64 2.61
CA HIS A 250 2.38 0.72 2.99
C HIS A 250 1.71 0.78 4.35
N ASN A 251 0.76 -0.12 4.61
CA ASN A 251 0.09 -0.21 5.89
C ASN A 251 1.05 -0.64 7.00
N ILE A 252 1.95 -1.60 6.73
CA ILE A 252 3.02 -1.96 7.66
C ILE A 252 3.88 -0.74 8.01
N MET A 253 4.26 0.08 7.03
CA MET A 253 5.03 1.30 7.28
C MET A 253 4.25 2.33 8.13
N ILE A 254 2.96 2.52 7.88
CA ILE A 254 2.10 3.39 8.72
C ILE A 254 2.02 2.87 10.16
N ASP A 255 1.87 1.56 10.33
CA ASP A 255 1.81 0.93 11.65
C ASP A 255 3.16 1.03 12.40
N LEU A 256 4.27 1.21 11.66
CA LEU A 256 5.60 1.48 12.19
C LEU A 256 5.89 2.99 12.39
N GLU A 257 4.89 3.85 12.24
CA GLU A 257 5.02 5.31 12.39
C GLU A 257 6.04 5.93 11.40
N ASP A 258 6.21 5.31 10.23
CA ASP A 258 6.94 5.88 9.11
C ASP A 258 5.97 6.79 8.32
N ASP A 259 6.10 8.10 8.50
CA ASP A 259 5.23 9.11 7.89
C ASP A 259 5.58 9.44 6.42
N GLY A 260 6.67 8.85 5.88
CA GLY A 260 7.15 9.04 4.51
C GLY A 260 8.18 10.16 4.36
#